data_AF-A0A8H6NPU6-F1
#
_entry.id   AF-A0A8H6NPU6-F1
#
_cell.length_a   1.000
_cell.length_b   1.000
_cell.length_c   1.000
_cell.angle_alpha   90.00
_cell.angle_beta   90.00
_cell.angle_gamma   90.00
#
_symmetry.space_group_name_H-M   'P 1'
#
loop_
_entity.id
_entity.type
_entity.pdbx_description
1 polymer ?
#
loop_
_entity_poly.entity_id
_entity_poly.type
_entity_poly.pdbx_seq_one_letter_code
_entity_poly.pdbx_strand_id
1 'polypeptide(L)'
;MSRGAFLFRRLVKLACRCAALAILLDPAVYLRLPGPGPPYPVAQDFSSPKTIFFRRLLLGYRDTEEFDLKRATVLRLHWFFTGSLQDYLNFTIGYDVLVILGVALHLDEPVQWQLYGNPTEAYTVRRYWARWHHLIVYRPLVSWAAKIVGRGGTVERYAHNWFVFVVSGLMHSAVTLVMSPQTSLRCGFMGVTRYYALQPVGMIIEALGIRLLAIVEQTVFSKLKSTGSWPVYRKIRGFIGRLLGYLWVFSFMTWAMTSSHFSEEHCVMSMAE
;
A
#
# COMPACT_ATOMS: atom_id res chain seq x y z
N MET A 1 -31.38 12.13 -0.49
CA MET A 1 -31.55 10.72 -0.91
C MET A 1 -32.32 10.00 0.18
N SER A 2 -33.37 9.23 -0.14
CA SER A 2 -34.15 8.49 0.88
C SER A 2 -33.31 7.39 1.55
N ARG A 3 -33.62 7.04 2.81
CA ARG A 3 -32.95 5.95 3.53
C ARG A 3 -33.02 4.61 2.81
N GLY A 4 -34.19 4.24 2.26
CA GLY A 4 -34.34 3.02 1.47
C GLY A 4 -33.39 2.97 0.26
N ALA A 5 -33.33 4.06 -0.53
CA ALA A 5 -32.39 4.17 -1.64
C ALA A 5 -30.91 4.14 -1.21
N PHE A 6 -30.57 4.73 -0.04
CA PHE A 6 -29.23 4.64 0.52
C PHE A 6 -28.85 3.19 0.85
N LEU A 7 -29.72 2.50 1.59
CA LEU A 7 -29.51 1.11 2.02
C LEU A 7 -29.41 0.17 0.82
N PHE A 8 -30.32 0.30 -0.16
CA PHE A 8 -30.27 -0.51 -1.38
C PHE A 8 -28.96 -0.33 -2.13
N ARG A 9 -28.52 0.92 -2.37
CA ARG A 9 -27.24 1.19 -3.05
C ARG A 9 -26.04 0.61 -2.29
N ARG A 10 -26.08 0.62 -0.95
CA ARG A 10 -25.03 0.05 -0.11
C ARG A 10 -25.02 -1.47 -0.13
N LEU A 11 -26.20 -2.11 -0.08
CA LEU A 11 -26.33 -3.56 -0.19
C LEU A 11 -25.82 -4.08 -1.54
N VAL A 12 -26.13 -3.39 -2.64
CA VAL A 12 -25.59 -3.75 -3.97
C VAL A 12 -24.06 -3.66 -3.98
N LYS A 13 -23.48 -2.58 -3.45
CA LYS A 13 -22.02 -2.44 -3.34
C LYS A 13 -21.39 -3.53 -2.48
N LEU A 14 -22.02 -3.85 -1.35
CA LEU A 14 -21.59 -4.92 -0.45
C LEU A 14 -21.59 -6.26 -1.19
N ALA A 15 -22.67 -6.60 -1.89
CA ALA A 15 -22.76 -7.83 -2.68
C ALA A 15 -21.66 -7.92 -3.76
N CYS A 16 -21.43 -6.84 -4.51
CA CYS A 16 -20.34 -6.78 -5.49
C CYS A 16 -18.96 -6.98 -4.85
N ARG A 17 -18.72 -6.39 -3.67
CA ARG A 17 -17.46 -6.52 -2.94
C ARG A 17 -17.26 -7.92 -2.38
N CYS A 18 -18.31 -8.54 -1.84
CA CYS A 18 -18.25 -9.93 -1.39
C CYS A 18 -17.98 -10.89 -2.55
N ALA A 19 -18.62 -10.68 -3.71
CA ALA A 19 -18.33 -11.47 -4.91
C ALA A 19 -16.89 -11.28 -5.39
N ALA A 20 -16.39 -10.04 -5.41
CA ALA A 20 -14.99 -9.76 -5.76
C ALA A 20 -14.01 -10.41 -4.78
N LEU A 21 -14.31 -10.40 -3.47
CA LEU A 21 -13.49 -11.06 -2.45
C LEU A 21 -13.52 -12.58 -2.62
N ALA A 22 -14.68 -13.17 -2.91
CA ALA A 22 -14.79 -14.61 -3.17
C ALA A 22 -13.95 -15.04 -4.38
N ILE A 23 -13.97 -14.26 -5.47
CA ILE A 23 -13.11 -14.49 -6.64
C ILE A 23 -11.63 -14.34 -6.27
N LEU A 24 -11.28 -13.34 -5.45
CA LEU A 24 -9.90 -13.09 -5.06
C LEU A 24 -9.32 -14.21 -4.18
N LEU A 25 -10.15 -14.78 -3.31
CA LEU A 25 -9.80 -15.88 -2.42
C LEU A 25 -9.85 -17.26 -3.10
N ASP A 26 -10.29 -17.33 -4.36
CA ASP A 26 -10.33 -18.59 -5.10
C ASP A 26 -8.90 -19.16 -5.25
N PRO A 27 -8.64 -20.37 -4.73
CA PRO A 27 -7.36 -21.06 -4.89
C PRO A 27 -6.87 -21.12 -6.36
N ALA A 28 -7.79 -21.12 -7.33
CA ALA A 28 -7.46 -21.11 -8.75
C ALA A 28 -6.68 -19.86 -9.20
N VAL A 29 -6.84 -18.72 -8.50
CA VAL A 29 -6.04 -17.52 -8.74
C VAL A 29 -4.57 -17.75 -8.37
N TYR A 30 -4.30 -18.67 -7.45
CA TYR A 30 -2.96 -19.03 -7.00
C TYR A 30 -2.30 -20.11 -7.84
N LEU A 31 -3.04 -20.85 -8.69
CA LEU A 31 -2.57 -22.04 -9.41
C LEU A 31 -1.75 -21.79 -10.70
N ARG A 32 -1.22 -20.59 -10.94
CA ARG A 32 -0.54 -20.26 -12.21
C ARG A 32 0.77 -19.50 -12.04
N LEU A 33 1.61 -19.90 -11.09
CA LEU A 33 2.98 -19.38 -11.03
C LEU A 33 3.81 -19.94 -12.19
N PRO A 34 4.55 -19.10 -12.94
CA PRO A 34 5.44 -19.58 -13.99
C PRO A 34 6.67 -20.28 -13.39
N GLY A 35 7.18 -21.29 -14.11
CA GLY A 35 8.41 -22.00 -13.79
C GLY A 35 8.22 -23.50 -13.53
N PRO A 36 9.32 -24.26 -13.38
CA PRO A 36 9.28 -25.71 -13.19
C PRO A 36 8.93 -26.14 -11.75
N GLY A 37 8.83 -25.19 -10.82
CA GLY A 37 8.48 -25.45 -9.42
C GLY A 37 6.98 -25.65 -9.18
N PRO A 38 6.55 -25.82 -7.92
CA PRO A 38 5.14 -25.99 -7.56
C PRO A 38 4.28 -24.83 -8.09
N PRO A 39 3.02 -25.09 -8.48
CA PRO A 39 2.12 -24.06 -8.99
C PRO A 39 1.71 -23.04 -7.92
N TYR A 40 2.03 -23.31 -6.65
CA TYR A 40 1.79 -22.47 -5.49
C TYR A 40 3.11 -21.93 -4.88
N PRO A 41 3.06 -20.87 -4.05
CA PRO A 41 4.23 -20.36 -3.34
C PRO A 41 4.77 -21.38 -2.32
N VAL A 42 6.10 -21.49 -2.21
CA VAL A 42 6.78 -22.37 -1.24
C VAL A 42 7.82 -21.61 -0.42
N ALA A 43 8.29 -22.20 0.70
CA ALA A 43 9.24 -21.53 1.59
C ALA A 43 10.50 -21.01 0.87
N GLN A 44 10.98 -21.75 -0.14
CA GLN A 44 12.16 -21.38 -0.94
C GLN A 44 11.98 -20.10 -1.76
N ASP A 45 10.74 -19.71 -2.09
CA ASP A 45 10.44 -18.46 -2.79
C ASP A 45 10.72 -17.22 -1.92
N PHE A 46 10.70 -17.41 -0.60
CA PHE A 46 10.87 -16.36 0.40
C PHE A 46 12.23 -16.41 1.11
N SER A 47 13.14 -17.23 0.61
CA SER A 47 14.50 -17.35 1.14
C SER A 47 15.25 -16.01 1.15
N SER A 48 16.12 -15.84 2.15
CA SER A 48 16.88 -14.60 2.39
C SER A 48 17.57 -14.02 1.14
N PRO A 49 18.20 -14.80 0.24
CA PRO A 49 18.82 -14.25 -0.97
C PRO A 49 17.81 -13.58 -1.91
N LYS A 50 16.57 -14.09 -1.99
CA LYS A 50 15.51 -13.59 -2.88
C LYS A 50 14.87 -12.29 -2.40
N THR A 51 15.26 -11.78 -1.22
CA THR A 51 14.81 -10.48 -0.71
C THR A 51 15.31 -9.31 -1.56
N ILE A 52 16.52 -9.41 -2.14
CA ILE A 52 17.19 -8.35 -2.91
C ILE A 52 16.75 -8.33 -4.39
N PHE A 53 15.51 -7.93 -4.66
CA PHE A 53 14.94 -8.02 -6.00
C PHE A 53 15.38 -6.96 -6.99
N PHE A 54 15.33 -5.68 -6.65
CA PHE A 54 15.64 -4.62 -7.62
C PHE A 54 17.10 -4.67 -8.10
N ARG A 55 18.02 -5.12 -7.23
CA ARG A 55 19.42 -5.37 -7.64
C ARG A 55 19.52 -6.50 -8.67
N ARG A 56 18.76 -7.58 -8.48
CA ARG A 56 18.69 -8.72 -9.43
C ARG A 56 18.03 -8.32 -10.75
N LEU A 57 16.99 -7.48 -10.69
CA LEU A 57 16.28 -6.98 -11.86
C LEU A 57 17.13 -6.06 -12.74
N LEU A 58 17.91 -5.14 -12.13
CA LEU A 58 18.65 -4.10 -12.86
C LEU A 58 20.01 -4.55 -13.41
N LEU A 59 20.69 -5.50 -12.75
CA LEU A 59 22.05 -5.88 -13.12
C LEU A 59 22.13 -6.97 -14.19
N GLY A 60 21.00 -7.57 -14.59
CA GLY A 60 20.93 -8.66 -15.56
C GLY A 60 21.57 -9.96 -15.04
N TYR A 61 20.94 -11.11 -15.28
CA TYR A 61 21.44 -12.39 -14.77
C TYR A 61 21.27 -13.55 -15.75
N ARG A 62 22.11 -14.59 -15.62
CA ARG A 62 22.20 -15.78 -16.52
C ARG A 62 20.89 -16.59 -16.59
N ASP A 63 20.72 -17.33 -17.70
CA ASP A 63 19.50 -18.03 -18.11
C ASP A 63 18.80 -18.91 -17.04
N THR A 64 19.53 -19.62 -16.18
CA THR A 64 18.94 -20.42 -15.09
C THR A 64 18.26 -19.58 -13.99
N GLU A 65 18.63 -18.31 -13.85
CA GLU A 65 17.96 -17.37 -12.94
C GLU A 65 16.82 -16.57 -13.61
N GLU A 66 16.62 -16.67 -14.94
CA GLU A 66 15.55 -15.93 -15.62
C GLU A 66 14.16 -16.46 -15.21
N PHE A 67 14.02 -17.79 -15.12
CA PHE A 67 12.78 -18.41 -14.63
C PHE A 67 12.50 -18.05 -13.17
N ASP A 68 13.53 -18.03 -12.33
CA ASP A 68 13.42 -17.62 -10.93
C ASP A 68 13.06 -16.13 -10.79
N LEU A 69 13.59 -15.27 -11.65
CA LEU A 69 13.26 -13.85 -11.67
C LEU A 69 11.82 -13.62 -12.13
N LYS A 70 11.36 -14.35 -13.16
CA LYS A 70 9.96 -14.32 -13.61
C LYS A 70 9.02 -14.78 -12.48
N ARG A 71 9.32 -15.91 -11.84
CA ARG A 71 8.55 -16.42 -10.68
C ARG A 71 8.52 -15.41 -9.54
N ALA A 72 9.67 -14.85 -9.16
CA ALA A 72 9.76 -13.84 -8.10
C ALA A 72 9.00 -12.56 -8.45
N THR A 73 9.05 -12.12 -9.70
CA THR A 73 8.32 -10.93 -10.18
C THR A 73 6.81 -11.15 -10.11
N VAL A 74 6.32 -12.31 -10.59
CA VAL A 74 4.90 -12.66 -10.52
C VAL A 74 4.43 -12.75 -9.07
N LEU A 75 5.19 -13.42 -8.19
CA LEU A 75 4.86 -13.51 -6.78
C LEU A 75 4.73 -12.14 -6.11
N ARG A 76 5.66 -11.23 -6.37
CA ARG A 76 5.67 -9.89 -5.78
C ARG A 76 4.55 -9.00 -6.32
N LEU A 77 4.30 -9.06 -7.64
CA LEU A 77 3.17 -8.37 -8.26
C LEU A 77 1.86 -8.90 -7.71
N HIS A 78 1.71 -10.22 -7.71
CA HIS A 78 0.55 -10.90 -7.16
C HIS A 78 0.32 -10.46 -5.72
N TRP A 79 1.29 -10.64 -4.82
CA TRP A 79 1.13 -10.25 -3.42
C TRP A 79 0.81 -8.77 -3.22
N PHE A 80 1.46 -7.88 -3.97
CA PHE A 80 1.15 -6.46 -3.86
C PHE A 80 -0.31 -6.19 -4.26
N PHE A 81 -0.77 -6.73 -5.39
CA PHE A 81 -2.12 -6.47 -5.88
C PHE A 81 -3.19 -7.22 -5.09
N THR A 82 -3.01 -8.52 -4.84
CA THR A 82 -3.98 -9.34 -4.10
C THR A 82 -4.01 -8.95 -2.63
N GLY A 83 -2.87 -8.72 -1.98
CA GLY A 83 -2.82 -8.22 -0.61
C GLY A 83 -3.49 -6.85 -0.47
N SER A 84 -3.12 -5.87 -1.31
CA SER A 84 -3.71 -4.53 -1.25
C SER A 84 -5.22 -4.53 -1.58
N LEU A 85 -5.64 -5.37 -2.52
CA LEU A 85 -7.06 -5.48 -2.90
C LEU A 85 -7.85 -6.22 -1.82
N GLN A 86 -7.30 -7.27 -1.24
CA GLN A 86 -7.90 -8.04 -0.15
C GLN A 86 -8.12 -7.15 1.07
N ASP A 87 -7.10 -6.38 1.47
CA ASP A 87 -7.23 -5.39 2.55
C ASP A 87 -8.34 -4.39 2.22
N TYR A 88 -8.30 -3.79 1.04
CA TYR A 88 -9.33 -2.85 0.59
C TYR A 88 -10.74 -3.43 0.69
N LEU A 89 -10.93 -4.67 0.21
CA LEU A 89 -12.23 -5.35 0.21
C LEU A 89 -12.68 -5.66 1.64
N ASN A 90 -11.84 -6.28 2.46
CA ASN A 90 -12.17 -6.66 3.83
C ASN A 90 -12.61 -5.45 4.67
N PHE A 91 -11.82 -4.37 4.66
CA PHE A 91 -12.15 -3.17 5.43
C PHE A 91 -13.38 -2.46 4.89
N THR A 92 -13.56 -2.42 3.57
CA THR A 92 -14.74 -1.76 3.00
C THR A 92 -16.03 -2.56 3.21
N ILE A 93 -15.95 -3.90 3.16
CA ILE A 93 -17.06 -4.81 3.49
C ILE A 93 -17.49 -4.60 4.94
N GLY A 94 -16.54 -4.69 5.89
CA GLY A 94 -16.83 -4.48 7.31
C GLY A 94 -17.43 -3.11 7.57
N TYR A 95 -16.91 -2.07 6.92
CA TYR A 95 -17.44 -0.72 7.02
C TYR A 95 -18.86 -0.58 6.45
N ASP A 96 -19.16 -1.16 5.28
CA ASP A 96 -20.51 -1.12 4.72
C ASP A 96 -21.51 -1.85 5.62
N VAL A 97 -21.13 -2.98 6.23
CA VAL A 97 -21.98 -3.70 7.19
C VAL A 97 -22.33 -2.79 8.37
N LEU A 98 -21.35 -2.14 8.98
CA LEU A 98 -21.58 -1.23 10.10
C LEU A 98 -22.47 -0.04 9.71
N VAL A 99 -22.24 0.55 8.53
CA VAL A 99 -23.06 1.65 8.01
C VAL A 99 -24.50 1.21 7.74
N ILE A 100 -24.69 0.04 7.13
CA ILE A 100 -26.02 -0.51 6.87
C ILE A 100 -26.75 -0.72 8.20
N LEU A 101 -26.10 -1.34 9.19
CA LEU A 101 -26.69 -1.56 10.51
C LEU A 101 -27.03 -0.24 11.21
N GLY A 102 -26.10 0.72 11.24
CA GLY A 102 -26.33 2.02 11.89
C GLY A 102 -27.49 2.79 11.28
N VAL A 103 -27.58 2.83 9.94
CA VAL A 103 -28.66 3.54 9.25
C VAL A 103 -29.99 2.78 9.33
N ALA A 104 -29.97 1.44 9.26
CA ALA A 104 -31.18 0.62 9.36
C ALA A 104 -31.80 0.64 10.76
N LEU A 105 -30.97 0.72 11.81
CA LEU A 105 -31.39 0.83 13.20
C LEU A 105 -31.71 2.27 13.64
N HIS A 106 -31.67 3.25 12.72
CA HIS A 106 -31.87 4.67 13.02
C HIS A 106 -30.85 5.25 14.03
N LEU A 107 -29.66 4.65 14.13
CA LEU A 107 -28.58 5.13 15.01
C LEU A 107 -27.76 6.25 14.38
N ASP A 108 -27.76 6.34 13.04
CA ASP A 108 -27.06 7.38 12.30
C ASP A 108 -27.82 7.77 11.03
N GLU A 109 -27.51 8.96 10.53
CA GLU A 109 -28.06 9.48 9.28
C GLU A 109 -27.38 8.80 8.07
N PRO A 110 -28.04 8.75 6.89
CA PRO A 110 -27.48 8.19 5.67
C PRO A 110 -26.41 9.10 5.05
N VAL A 111 -25.40 9.46 5.84
CA VAL A 111 -24.23 10.24 5.44
C VAL A 111 -23.17 9.26 4.92
N GLN A 112 -22.61 9.57 3.76
CA GLN A 112 -21.54 8.77 3.19
C GLN A 112 -20.21 9.17 3.82
N TRP A 113 -19.70 8.34 4.74
CA TRP A 113 -18.29 8.48 5.14
C TRP A 113 -17.45 7.64 4.18
N GLN A 114 -16.28 8.19 3.86
CA GLN A 114 -15.34 7.60 2.91
C GLN A 114 -14.20 6.99 3.70
N LEU A 115 -14.17 5.65 3.76
CA LEU A 115 -13.08 4.89 4.36
C LEU A 115 -11.79 5.03 3.54
N TYR A 116 -11.94 4.95 2.22
CA TYR A 116 -10.91 5.20 1.23
C TYR A 116 -11.27 6.43 0.41
N GLY A 117 -10.26 7.19 -0.02
CA GLY A 117 -10.44 8.28 -0.97
C GLY A 117 -10.29 7.83 -2.41
N ASN A 118 -9.91 8.76 -3.30
CA ASN A 118 -9.77 8.47 -4.73
C ASN A 118 -8.40 7.84 -5.05
N PRO A 119 -8.33 6.62 -5.63
CA PRO A 119 -7.06 5.99 -6.00
C PRO A 119 -6.26 6.80 -7.02
N THR A 120 -6.90 7.65 -7.83
CA THR A 120 -6.17 8.52 -8.77
C THR A 120 -5.27 9.54 -8.06
N GLU A 121 -5.45 9.76 -6.76
CA GLU A 121 -4.57 10.66 -6.01
C GLU A 121 -3.32 9.95 -5.46
N ALA A 122 -3.21 8.62 -5.58
CA ALA A 122 -2.15 7.80 -4.98
C ALA A 122 -0.83 7.77 -5.79
N TYR A 123 -0.46 8.88 -6.42
CA TYR A 123 0.78 8.99 -7.21
C TYR A 123 1.99 9.48 -6.37
N THR A 124 1.83 9.63 -5.06
CA THR A 124 2.95 9.87 -4.14
C THR A 124 2.74 9.07 -2.87
N VAL A 125 3.80 8.65 -2.17
CA VAL A 125 3.69 7.86 -0.92
C VAL A 125 2.91 8.67 0.12
N ARG A 126 3.15 9.99 0.18
CA ARG A 126 2.37 10.87 1.06
C ARG A 126 0.89 10.90 0.71
N ARG A 127 0.53 11.01 -0.58
CA ARG A 127 -0.86 11.07 -1.01
C ARG A 127 -1.56 9.72 -0.89
N TYR A 128 -0.85 8.62 -1.11
CA TYR A 128 -1.33 7.28 -0.86
C TYR A 128 -1.94 7.18 0.54
N TRP A 129 -1.20 7.55 1.58
CA TRP A 129 -1.67 7.48 2.97
C TRP A 129 -2.66 8.61 3.33
N ALA A 130 -2.40 9.84 2.90
CA ALA A 130 -3.20 10.99 3.34
C ALA A 130 -4.49 11.21 2.55
N ARG A 131 -4.61 10.67 1.34
CA ARG A 131 -5.72 10.92 0.41
C ARG A 131 -6.45 9.68 -0.05
N TRP A 132 -5.84 8.50 0.03
CA TRP A 132 -6.46 7.28 -0.48
C TRP A 132 -6.69 6.22 0.62
N HIS A 133 -5.65 5.79 1.31
CA HIS A 133 -5.65 4.58 2.13
C HIS A 133 -6.09 4.85 3.59
N HIS A 134 -7.03 4.05 4.11
CA HIS A 134 -7.42 4.01 5.54
C HIS A 134 -7.61 5.38 6.21
N LEU A 135 -8.40 6.26 5.60
CA LEU A 135 -8.55 7.65 6.07
C LEU A 135 -9.19 7.74 7.46
N ILE A 136 -10.00 6.75 7.86
CA ILE A 136 -10.62 6.69 9.19
C ILE A 136 -9.61 6.45 10.31
N VAL A 137 -8.50 5.75 10.03
CA VAL A 137 -7.43 5.47 10.99
C VAL A 137 -6.35 6.54 10.91
N TYR A 138 -5.98 6.93 9.69
CA TYR A 138 -4.93 7.91 9.46
C TYR A 138 -5.25 9.28 10.06
N ARG A 139 -6.47 9.80 9.89
CA ARG A 139 -6.84 11.16 10.35
C ARG A 139 -6.82 11.31 11.88
N PRO A 140 -7.37 10.38 12.68
CA PRO A 140 -7.22 10.41 14.14
C PRO A 140 -5.77 10.29 14.58
N LEU A 141 -4.98 9.38 13.99
CA LEU A 141 -3.58 9.20 14.36
C LEU A 141 -2.76 10.48 14.09
N VAL A 142 -2.97 11.13 12.94
CA VAL A 142 -2.33 12.41 12.62
C VAL A 142 -2.70 13.49 13.64
N SER A 143 -3.97 13.54 14.04
CA SER A 143 -4.46 14.50 15.04
C SER A 143 -3.87 14.24 16.43
N TRP A 144 -3.73 12.97 16.81
CA TRP A 144 -3.14 12.57 18.09
C TRP A 144 -1.64 12.83 18.12
N ALA A 145 -0.94 12.45 17.07
CA ALA A 145 0.49 12.66 16.94
C ALA A 145 0.85 14.16 16.93
N ALA A 146 -0.02 15.02 16.39
CA ALA A 146 0.16 16.47 16.45
C ALA A 146 0.07 17.04 17.88
N LYS A 147 -0.67 16.39 18.79
CA LYS A 147 -0.75 16.79 20.20
C LYS A 147 0.50 16.35 20.98
N ILE A 148 1.10 15.23 20.61
CA ILE A 148 2.27 14.65 21.31
C ILE A 148 3.58 15.27 20.82
N VAL A 149 3.76 15.34 19.50
CA VAL A 149 5.04 15.71 18.86
C VAL A 149 5.06 17.17 18.42
N GLY A 150 3.90 17.81 18.28
CA GLY A 150 3.78 19.16 17.71
C GLY A 150 3.58 19.15 16.19
N ARG A 151 3.46 20.35 15.60
CA ARG A 151 3.24 20.58 14.14
C ARG A 151 4.28 21.51 13.50
N GLY A 152 5.30 21.91 14.25
CA GLY A 152 6.28 22.93 13.92
C GLY A 152 7.32 22.46 12.89
N GLY A 153 8.60 22.69 13.19
CA GLY A 153 9.70 22.70 12.22
C GLY A 153 9.86 21.44 11.37
N THR A 154 10.84 21.46 10.45
CA THR A 154 11.12 20.34 9.53
C THR A 154 11.33 19.02 10.27
N VAL A 155 12.01 19.04 11.42
CA VAL A 155 12.26 17.85 12.26
C VAL A 155 10.98 17.33 12.90
N GLU A 156 10.15 18.20 13.47
CA GLU A 156 8.85 17.83 14.06
C GLU A 156 7.94 17.18 13.03
N ARG A 157 7.96 17.62 11.77
CA ARG A 157 7.17 17.00 10.69
C ARG A 157 7.63 15.57 10.38
N TYR A 158 8.92 15.30 10.43
CA TYR A 158 9.43 13.94 10.22
C TYR A 158 9.14 13.04 11.42
N ALA A 159 9.35 13.54 12.63
CA ALA A 159 9.01 12.84 13.86
C ALA A 159 7.50 12.56 13.94
N HIS A 160 6.67 13.53 13.53
CA HIS A 160 5.21 13.40 13.47
C HIS A 160 4.78 12.27 12.52
N ASN A 161 5.30 12.25 11.30
CA ASN A 161 5.01 11.16 10.36
C ASN A 161 5.49 9.81 10.89
N TRP A 162 6.73 9.76 11.41
CA TRP A 162 7.30 8.52 11.92
C TRP A 162 6.47 7.95 13.07
N PHE A 163 6.05 8.80 14.02
CA PHE A 163 5.16 8.40 15.12
C PHE A 163 3.83 7.84 14.63
N VAL A 164 3.15 8.50 13.68
CA VAL A 164 1.88 8.03 13.10
C VAL A 164 2.03 6.61 12.54
N PHE A 165 3.10 6.37 11.77
CA PHE A 165 3.31 5.08 11.13
C PHE A 165 3.76 3.99 12.09
N VAL A 166 4.62 4.29 13.07
CA VAL A 166 5.03 3.31 14.09
C VAL A 166 3.83 2.88 14.92
N VAL A 167 3.01 3.83 15.40
CA VAL A 167 1.79 3.50 16.17
C VAL A 167 0.83 2.67 15.31
N SER A 168 0.62 3.05 14.05
CA SER A 168 -0.19 2.25 13.12
C SER A 168 0.36 0.83 12.98
N GLY A 169 1.68 0.69 12.78
CA GLY A 169 2.34 -0.61 12.67
C GLY A 169 2.14 -1.48 13.90
N LEU A 170 2.27 -0.90 15.09
CA LEU A 170 2.06 -1.59 16.36
C LEU A 170 0.61 -2.05 16.50
N MET A 171 -0.37 -1.23 16.10
CA MET A 171 -1.78 -1.63 16.09
C MET A 171 -2.00 -2.86 15.19
N HIS A 172 -1.44 -2.87 13.98
CA HIS A 172 -1.54 -4.03 13.10
C HIS A 172 -0.85 -5.26 13.68
N SER A 173 0.31 -5.09 14.31
CA SER A 173 1.07 -6.19 14.93
C SER A 173 0.37 -6.76 16.17
N ALA A 174 -0.37 -5.93 16.91
CA ALA A 174 -1.21 -6.38 18.01
C ALA A 174 -2.39 -7.22 17.50
N VAL A 175 -3.01 -6.82 16.38
CA VAL A 175 -4.08 -7.59 15.76
C VAL A 175 -3.59 -8.95 15.28
N THR A 176 -2.43 -9.03 14.61
CA THR A 176 -1.87 -10.32 14.17
C THR A 176 -1.54 -11.21 15.35
N LEU A 177 -0.99 -10.65 16.44
CA LEU A 177 -0.72 -11.40 17.67
C LEU A 177 -2.01 -11.97 18.30
N VAL A 178 -3.11 -11.22 18.29
CA VAL A 178 -4.40 -11.69 18.85
C VAL A 178 -5.05 -12.74 17.94
N MET A 179 -5.00 -12.56 16.61
CA MET A 179 -5.66 -13.46 15.66
C MET A 179 -4.89 -14.76 15.43
N SER A 180 -3.55 -14.73 15.51
CA SER A 180 -2.68 -15.88 15.24
C SER A 180 -1.48 -15.92 16.20
N PRO A 181 -1.71 -16.11 17.51
CA PRO A 181 -0.66 -15.97 18.53
C PRO A 181 0.52 -16.93 18.33
N GLN A 182 0.25 -18.16 17.93
CA GLN A 182 1.28 -19.20 17.73
C GLN A 182 2.24 -18.82 16.60
N THR A 183 1.68 -18.38 15.47
CA THR A 183 2.45 -17.96 14.29
C THR A 183 3.22 -16.68 14.57
N SER A 184 2.57 -15.68 15.17
CA SER A 184 3.19 -14.39 15.48
C SER A 184 4.33 -14.49 16.49
N LEU A 185 4.22 -15.35 17.51
CA LEU A 185 5.30 -15.56 18.48
C LEU A 185 6.49 -16.31 17.90
N ARG A 186 6.28 -17.25 16.97
CA ARG A 186 7.34 -18.08 16.39
C ARG A 186 8.05 -17.42 15.22
N CYS A 187 7.30 -16.80 14.32
CA CYS A 187 7.83 -16.23 13.08
C CYS A 187 8.14 -14.72 13.16
N GLY A 188 7.84 -14.11 14.30
CA GLY A 188 7.94 -12.68 14.51
C GLY A 188 6.60 -12.00 14.23
N PHE A 189 6.31 -10.98 15.04
CA PHE A 189 5.08 -10.19 14.93
C PHE A 189 5.39 -8.75 14.48
N MET A 190 6.67 -8.40 14.30
CA MET A 190 7.13 -7.03 14.07
C MET A 190 7.42 -6.67 12.61
N GLY A 191 7.33 -7.61 11.68
CA GLY A 191 7.48 -7.35 10.25
C GLY A 191 6.46 -6.34 9.75
N VAL A 192 5.21 -6.44 10.21
CA VAL A 192 4.18 -5.45 9.88
C VAL A 192 4.55 -4.06 10.41
N THR A 193 5.01 -3.95 11.67
CA THR A 193 5.47 -2.66 12.21
C THR A 193 6.66 -2.11 11.42
N ARG A 194 7.61 -2.95 11.01
CA ARG A 194 8.74 -2.55 10.18
C ARG A 194 8.27 -1.98 8.84
N TYR A 195 7.29 -2.59 8.19
CA TYR A 195 6.72 -2.10 6.94
C TYR A 195 6.16 -0.68 7.08
N TYR A 196 5.37 -0.44 8.13
CA TYR A 196 4.80 0.89 8.38
C TYR A 196 5.90 1.89 8.76
N ALA A 197 6.86 1.51 9.60
CA ALA A 197 7.97 2.37 10.01
C ALA A 197 8.88 2.81 8.84
N LEU A 198 8.88 2.07 7.72
CA LEU A 198 9.59 2.45 6.49
C LEU A 198 8.88 3.53 5.67
N GLN A 199 7.57 3.73 5.82
CA GLN A 199 6.78 4.66 4.99
C GLN A 199 7.33 6.11 4.97
N PRO A 200 7.76 6.70 6.10
CA PRO A 200 8.40 8.02 6.11
C PRO A 200 9.68 8.09 5.25
N VAL A 201 10.44 7.00 5.11
CA VAL A 201 11.64 6.96 4.26
C VAL A 201 11.24 7.19 2.80
N GLY A 202 10.16 6.56 2.34
CA GLY A 202 9.61 6.78 1.00
C GLY A 202 9.21 8.24 0.79
N MET A 203 8.61 8.87 1.81
CA MET A 203 8.25 10.30 1.74
C MET A 203 9.47 11.23 1.70
N ILE A 204 10.56 10.88 2.39
CA ILE A 204 11.83 11.63 2.36
C ILE A 204 12.46 11.54 0.97
N ILE A 205 12.59 10.33 0.41
CA ILE A 205 13.16 10.12 -0.93
C ILE A 205 12.35 10.88 -1.99
N GLU A 206 11.02 10.80 -1.89
CA GLU A 206 10.10 11.56 -2.75
C GLU A 206 10.34 13.08 -2.63
N ALA A 207 10.46 13.61 -1.41
CA ALA A 207 10.70 15.03 -1.20
C ALA A 207 12.04 15.49 -1.80
N LEU A 208 13.08 14.66 -1.70
CA LEU A 208 14.38 14.92 -2.33
C LEU A 208 14.27 14.90 -3.86
N GLY A 209 13.59 13.90 -4.43
CA GLY A 209 13.36 13.80 -5.88
C GLY A 209 12.61 15.00 -6.45
N ILE A 210 11.54 15.45 -5.77
CA ILE A 210 10.78 16.64 -6.17
C ILE A 210 11.65 17.91 -6.12
N ARG A 211 12.50 18.06 -5.09
CA ARG A 211 13.43 19.20 -4.97
C ARG A 211 14.47 19.19 -6.09
N LEU A 212 15.06 18.04 -6.38
CA LEU A 212 16.04 17.90 -7.47
C LEU A 212 15.41 18.24 -8.82
N LEU A 213 14.20 17.73 -9.11
CA LEU A 213 13.46 18.08 -10.32
C LEU A 213 13.18 19.58 -10.41
N ALA A 214 12.79 20.22 -9.29
CA ALA A 214 12.56 21.66 -9.27
C ALA A 214 13.83 22.47 -9.56
N ILE A 215 14.99 22.05 -9.05
CA ILE A 215 16.29 22.69 -9.33
C ILE A 215 16.64 22.54 -10.82
N VAL A 216 16.59 21.31 -11.35
CA VAL A 216 16.88 21.05 -12.78
C VAL A 216 15.99 21.89 -13.68
N GLU A 217 14.71 22.01 -13.34
CA GLU A 217 13.79 22.79 -14.15
C GLU A 217 14.02 24.30 -14.11
N GLN A 218 14.39 24.83 -12.95
CA GLN A 218 14.76 26.24 -12.83
C GLN A 218 15.98 26.54 -13.70
N THR A 219 16.95 25.64 -13.74
CA THR A 219 18.17 25.79 -14.53
C THR A 219 17.93 25.63 -16.03
N VAL A 220 17.23 24.56 -16.44
CA VAL A 220 17.10 24.16 -17.86
C VAL A 220 15.98 24.90 -18.58
N PHE A 221 14.86 25.16 -17.92
CA PHE A 221 13.65 25.68 -18.57
C PHE A 221 13.36 27.15 -18.24
N SER A 222 14.35 27.89 -17.74
CA SER A 222 14.28 29.34 -17.53
C SER A 222 13.88 30.08 -18.83
N LYS A 223 14.39 29.66 -19.99
CA LYS A 223 14.08 30.22 -21.32
C LYS A 223 12.73 29.77 -21.89
N LEU A 224 12.21 28.61 -21.50
CA LEU A 224 10.93 28.09 -22.00
C LEU A 224 9.71 28.79 -21.35
N LYS A 225 9.91 29.47 -20.21
CA LYS A 225 8.88 30.24 -19.52
C LYS A 225 8.46 31.51 -20.28
N SER A 226 9.33 32.07 -21.11
CA SER A 226 9.02 33.28 -21.90
C SER A 226 8.35 32.97 -23.23
N THR A 227 8.38 31.71 -23.67
CA THR A 227 7.72 31.25 -24.89
C THR A 227 6.31 30.77 -24.54
N GLY A 228 5.31 31.13 -25.36
CA GLY A 228 3.89 30.79 -25.17
C GLY A 228 3.57 29.29 -25.04
N SER A 229 4.57 28.42 -25.19
CA SER A 229 4.52 26.96 -25.00
C SER A 229 4.46 26.49 -23.53
N TRP A 230 4.63 27.41 -22.56
CA TRP A 230 4.62 27.08 -21.13
C TRP A 230 3.38 26.32 -20.61
N PRO A 231 2.13 26.62 -21.06
CA PRO A 231 0.96 25.87 -20.61
C PRO A 231 0.96 24.41 -21.07
N VAL A 232 1.44 24.14 -22.29
CA VAL A 232 1.53 22.78 -22.85
C VAL A 232 2.59 21.97 -22.11
N TYR A 233 3.78 22.56 -21.89
CA TYR A 233 4.84 21.96 -21.08
C TYR A 233 4.33 21.58 -19.68
N ARG A 234 3.58 22.49 -19.02
CA ARG A 234 3.04 22.24 -17.67
C ARG A 234 2.07 21.05 -17.64
N LYS A 235 1.21 20.91 -18.66
CA LYS A 235 0.29 19.76 -18.76
C LYS A 235 1.04 18.45 -18.96
N ILE A 236 1.97 18.40 -19.91
CA ILE A 236 2.78 17.20 -20.20
C ILE A 236 3.58 16.80 -18.97
N ARG A 237 4.25 17.77 -18.33
CA ARG A 237 4.97 17.57 -17.07
C ARG A 237 4.07 17.03 -15.97
N GLY A 238 2.87 17.60 -15.79
CA GLY A 238 1.92 17.12 -14.80
C GLY A 238 1.52 15.67 -15.03
N PHE A 239 1.32 15.28 -16.28
CA PHE A 239 1.01 13.90 -16.66
C PHE A 239 2.19 12.95 -16.43
N ILE A 240 3.38 13.28 -16.95
CA ILE A 240 4.60 12.48 -16.75
C ILE A 240 4.94 12.36 -15.26
N GLY A 241 4.83 13.45 -14.51
CA GLY A 241 5.08 13.46 -13.07
C GLY A 241 4.12 12.55 -12.30
N ARG A 242 2.86 12.45 -12.73
CA ARG A 242 1.91 11.48 -12.14
C ARG A 242 2.28 10.05 -12.50
N LEU A 243 2.65 9.76 -13.75
CA LEU A 243 3.07 8.42 -14.17
C LEU A 243 4.32 7.96 -13.39
N LEU A 244 5.36 8.79 -13.35
CA LEU A 244 6.56 8.52 -12.55
C LEU A 244 6.22 8.37 -11.06
N GLY A 245 5.28 9.16 -10.57
CA GLY A 245 4.76 9.06 -9.21
C GLY A 245 4.11 7.71 -8.91
N TYR A 246 3.23 7.21 -9.79
CA TYR A 246 2.63 5.87 -9.63
C TYR A 246 3.70 4.77 -9.66
N LEU A 247 4.65 4.86 -10.60
CA LEU A 247 5.77 3.91 -10.67
C LEU A 247 6.60 3.92 -9.38
N TRP A 248 6.85 5.11 -8.83
CA TRP A 248 7.54 5.27 -7.55
C TRP A 248 6.76 4.64 -6.39
N VAL A 249 5.47 4.96 -6.25
CA VAL A 249 4.62 4.40 -5.18
C VAL A 249 4.57 2.89 -5.29
N PHE A 250 4.32 2.35 -6.49
CA PHE A 250 4.28 0.91 -6.73
C PHE A 250 5.61 0.24 -6.35
N SER A 251 6.73 0.79 -6.82
CA SER A 251 8.07 0.23 -6.56
C SER A 251 8.42 0.29 -5.08
N PHE A 252 8.16 1.42 -4.43
CA PHE A 252 8.44 1.62 -3.01
C PHE A 252 7.58 0.72 -2.13
N MET A 253 6.27 0.63 -2.39
CA MET A 253 5.38 -0.22 -1.59
C MET A 253 5.72 -1.69 -1.75
N THR A 254 6.00 -2.14 -2.97
CA THR A 254 6.45 -3.52 -3.25
C THR A 254 7.77 -3.80 -2.53
N TRP A 255 8.74 -2.90 -2.60
CA TRP A 255 10.01 -3.04 -1.88
C TRP A 255 9.80 -3.10 -0.36
N ALA A 256 9.07 -2.14 0.22
CA ALA A 256 8.85 -2.04 1.65
C ALA A 256 8.13 -3.28 2.19
N MET A 257 7.08 -3.74 1.49
CA MET A 257 6.30 -4.91 1.88
C MET A 257 7.16 -6.17 1.84
N THR A 258 7.84 -6.42 0.72
CA THR A 258 8.68 -7.62 0.54
C THR A 258 9.85 -7.65 1.52
N SER A 259 10.50 -6.50 1.77
CA SER A 259 11.60 -6.40 2.74
C SER A 259 11.17 -6.66 4.19
N SER A 260 9.88 -6.49 4.51
CA SER A 260 9.39 -6.59 5.88
C SER A 260 8.68 -7.91 6.18
N HIS A 261 8.03 -8.53 5.20
CA HIS A 261 7.22 -9.74 5.38
C HIS A 261 7.90 -11.03 4.93
N PHE A 262 8.92 -10.98 4.05
CA PHE A 262 9.53 -12.20 3.49
C PHE A 262 10.08 -13.16 4.55
N SER A 263 10.66 -12.65 5.63
CA SER A 263 11.17 -13.51 6.71
C SER A 263 10.06 -14.20 7.50
N GLU A 264 8.93 -13.51 7.69
CA GLU A 264 7.76 -14.07 8.37
C GLU A 264 7.14 -15.16 7.49
N GLU A 265 6.91 -14.87 6.21
CA GLU A 265 6.34 -15.80 5.24
C GLU A 265 7.21 -17.05 5.04
N HIS A 266 8.54 -16.88 4.99
CA HIS A 266 9.46 -18.02 4.93
C HIS A 266 9.30 -18.94 6.15
N CYS A 267 9.21 -18.37 7.36
CA CYS A 267 8.99 -19.14 8.58
C CYS A 267 7.63 -19.84 8.60
N VAL A 268 6.56 -19.15 8.22
CA VAL A 268 5.20 -19.71 8.18
C VAL A 268 5.12 -20.90 7.24
N MET A 269 5.68 -20.77 6.03
CA MET A 269 5.66 -21.87 5.05
C MET A 269 6.56 -23.03 5.47
N SER A 270 7.71 -22.75 6.10
CA SER A 270 8.59 -23.80 6.61
C SER A 270 7.99 -24.59 7.78
N MET A 271 6.98 -24.04 8.47
CA MET A 271 6.23 -24.77 9.50
C MET A 271 5.11 -25.65 8.93
N ALA A 272 4.71 -25.41 7.68
CA ALA A 272 3.64 -26.15 7.01
C ALA A 272 4.17 -27.30 6.14
N GLU A 273 5.47 -27.31 5.85
CA GLU A 273 6.24 -28.39 5.24
C GLU A 273 6.66 -29.44 6.29
#